data_AF-A0A378N751-F1
#
_entry.id   AF-A0A378N751-F1
#
_cell.length_a   1.000
_cell.length_b   1.000
_cell.length_c   1.000
_cell.angle_alpha   90.00
_cell.angle_beta   90.00
_cell.angle_gamma   90.00
#
_symmetry.space_group_name_H-M   'P 1'
#
loop_
_entity.id
_entity.type
_entity.pdbx_description
1 polymer ?
#
loop_
_entity_poly.entity_id
_entity_poly.type
_entity_poly.pdbx_seq_one_letter_code
_entity_poly.pdbx_strand_id
1 'polypeptide(L)' 'MQYPVNLAPVRFSSWMGGDRDGNPFVTAETTRRVLRMNRWKATELFLQDIKKSC' A
#
# COMPACT_ATOMS: atom_id res chain seq x y z
N MET A 1 -23.68 -18.05 10.80
CA MET A 1 -22.71 -18.26 9.71
C MET A 1 -21.37 -17.71 10.22
N GLN A 2 -20.34 -18.55 10.35
CA GLN A 2 -19.01 -18.13 10.80
C GLN A 2 -18.10 -17.99 9.57
N TYR A 3 -17.33 -16.91 9.50
CA TYR A 3 -16.40 -16.67 8.39
C TYR A 3 -14.95 -16.98 8.82
N PRO A 4 -14.07 -17.38 7.88
CA PRO A 4 -12.66 -17.58 8.17
C PRO A 4 -11.98 -16.30 8.65
N VAL A 5 -11.05 -16.41 9.61
CA VAL A 5 -10.31 -15.26 10.16
C VAL A 5 -9.44 -14.54 9.13
N ASN A 6 -9.05 -15.22 8.07
CA ASN A 6 -8.22 -14.69 6.97
C ASN A 6 -9.05 -14.18 5.79
N LEU A 7 -10.38 -14.16 5.89
CA LEU A 7 -11.24 -13.61 4.85
C LEU A 7 -11.02 -12.08 4.77
N ALA A 8 -10.43 -11.62 3.66
CA ALA A 8 -10.22 -10.20 3.37
C ALA A 8 -11.04 -9.80 2.12
N PRO A 9 -12.35 -9.55 2.26
CA PRO A 9 -13.26 -9.31 1.13
C PRO A 9 -13.08 -7.91 0.51
N VAL A 10 -12.40 -7.00 1.21
CA VAL A 10 -12.11 -5.64 0.75
C VAL A 10 -10.61 -5.51 0.53
N ARG A 11 -10.22 -4.97 -0.62
CA ARG A 11 -8.83 -4.65 -0.97
C ARG A 11 -8.75 -3.26 -1.58
N PHE A 12 -7.67 -2.56 -1.29
CA PHE A 12 -7.39 -1.24 -1.84
C PHE A 12 -6.32 -1.33 -2.92
N SER A 13 -6.40 -0.43 -3.89
CA SER A 13 -5.42 -0.26 -4.95
C SER A 13 -5.31 1.23 -5.28
N SER A 14 -4.18 1.66 -5.83
CA SER A 14 -3.92 3.06 -6.15
C SER A 14 -3.25 3.17 -7.51
N TRP A 15 -3.68 4.18 -8.27
CA TRP A 15 -3.08 4.56 -9.55
C TRP A 15 -1.99 5.61 -9.38
N MET A 16 -1.91 6.26 -8.22
CA MET A 16 -0.93 7.32 -7.95
C MET A 16 0.50 6.77 -8.08
N GLY A 17 1.28 7.37 -8.98
CA GLY A 17 2.65 6.96 -9.28
C GLY A 17 2.79 5.71 -10.17
N GLY A 18 1.67 5.13 -10.62
CA GLY A 18 1.65 4.01 -11.55
C GLY A 18 1.06 4.38 -12.92
N ASP A 19 -0.08 5.06 -12.91
CA ASP A 19 -0.74 5.53 -14.13
C ASP A 19 0.12 6.60 -14.82
N ARG A 20 0.45 6.32 -16.07
CA ARG A 20 1.37 7.10 -16.90
C ARG A 20 0.73 7.52 -18.22
N ASP A 21 -0.53 7.19 -18.43
CA ASP A 21 -1.21 7.54 -19.67
C ASP A 21 -1.30 9.06 -19.82
N GLY A 22 -0.77 9.59 -20.92
CA GLY A 22 -0.67 11.03 -21.16
C GLY A 22 0.23 11.83 -20.19
N ASN A 23 0.95 11.18 -19.26
CA ASN A 23 1.75 11.86 -18.23
C ASN A 23 3.23 11.46 -18.26
N PRO A 24 4.10 12.26 -18.90
CA PRO A 24 5.54 11.95 -19.01
C PRO A 24 6.28 12.04 -17.67
N PHE A 25 5.68 12.63 -16.63
CA PHE A 25 6.33 12.75 -15.31
C PHE A 25 6.25 11.47 -14.47
N VAL A 26 5.40 10.50 -14.85
CA VAL A 26 5.32 9.19 -14.19
C VAL A 26 6.32 8.23 -14.84
N THR A 27 7.59 8.44 -14.48
CA THR A 27 8.71 7.59 -14.91
C THR A 27 8.78 6.28 -14.12
N ALA A 28 9.59 5.32 -14.60
CA ALA A 28 9.88 4.09 -13.87
C ALA A 28 10.50 4.36 -12.48
N GLU A 29 11.28 5.44 -12.34
CA GLU A 29 11.84 5.87 -11.07
C GLU A 29 10.76 6.37 -10.11
N THR A 30 9.81 7.17 -10.60
CA THR A 30 8.64 7.63 -9.83
C THR A 30 7.86 6.43 -9.28
N THR A 31 7.53 5.44 -10.12
CA THR A 31 6.84 4.22 -9.68
C THR A 31 7.64 3.45 -8.64
N ARG A 32 8.96 3.28 -8.83
CA ARG A 32 9.84 2.60 -7.87
C ARG A 32 9.86 3.30 -6.51
N ARG A 33 9.89 4.64 -6.49
CA ARG A 33 9.85 5.44 -5.26
C ARG A 33 8.52 5.26 -4.53
N VAL A 34 7.40 5.35 -5.24
CA VAL A 34 6.06 5.20 -4.65
C VAL A 34 5.87 3.79 -4.06
N LEU A 35 6.30 2.74 -4.75
CA LEU A 35 6.24 1.38 -4.21
C LEU A 35 7.01 1.23 -2.90
N ARG A 36 8.20 1.83 -2.79
CA ARG A 36 8.98 1.84 -1.53
C ARG A 36 8.29 2.63 -0.43
N MET A 37 7.74 3.80 -0.76
CA MET A 37 7.00 4.63 0.19
C MET A 37 5.79 3.90 0.76
N ASN A 38 5.02 3.20 -0.07
CA ASN A 38 3.86 2.42 0.38
C ASN A 38 4.28 1.29 1.32
N ARG A 39 5.38 0.58 1.02
CA ARG A 39 5.93 -0.45 1.91
C ARG A 39 6.40 0.14 3.23
N TRP A 40 7.12 1.26 3.19
CA TRP A 40 7.56 1.95 4.40
C TRP A 40 6.38 2.38 5.27
N LYS A 41 5.35 2.98 4.66
CA LYS A 41 4.17 3.43 5.39
C LYS A 41 3.40 2.26 6.01
N ALA A 42 3.28 1.15 5.29
CA ALA A 42 2.68 -0.07 5.83
C ALA A 42 3.45 -0.56 7.08
N THR A 43 4.78 -0.65 7.01
CA THR A 43 5.61 -1.04 8.16
C THR A 43 5.42 -0.11 9.35
N GLU A 44 5.37 1.21 9.12
CA GLU A 44 5.14 2.19 10.19
C GLU A 44 3.79 1.96 10.89
N LEU A 45 2.71 1.77 10.12
CA LEU A 45 1.37 1.53 10.67
C LEU A 45 1.31 0.22 11.47
N PHE A 46 1.84 -0.88 10.91
CA PHE A 46 1.88 -2.16 11.62
C PHE A 46 2.74 -2.09 12.89
N LEU A 47 3.85 -1.35 12.87
CA LEU A 47 4.68 -1.17 14.06
C LEU A 47 3.93 -0.41 15.16
N GLN A 48 3.13 0.59 14.80
CA GLN A 48 2.29 1.31 15.77
C GLN A 48 1.23 0.39 16.37
N ASP A 49 0.59 -0.46 15.58
CA ASP A 49 -0.43 -1.40 16.06
C ASP A 49 0.14 -2.45 17.00
N ILE A 50 1.33 -2.99 16.69
CA ILE A 50 2.05 -3.91 17.58
C ILE A 50 2.38 -3.23 18.91
N LYS A 51 2.90 -2.00 18.87
CA LYS A 51 3.25 -1.25 20.09
C LYS A 51 2.04 -0.94 20.97
N LYS A 52 0.87 -0.71 20.39
CA LYS A 52 -0.38 -0.44 21.15
C LYS A 52 -0.99 -1.70 21.76
N SER A 53 -0.68 -2.87 21.21
CA SER A 53 -1.27 -4.15 21.63
C SER A 53 -0.50 -4.82 22.78
N CYS A 54 0.65 -4.27 23.16
CA CYS A 54 1.44 -4.65 24.34
C CYS A 54 1.12 -3.71 25.50
#